data_AF-A0A5C7GWW0-F1
#
_entry.id   AF-A0A5C7GWW0-F1
#
_cell.length_a   1.000
_cell.length_b   1.000
_cell.length_c   1.000
_cell.angle_alpha   90.00
_cell.angle_beta   90.00
_cell.angle_gamma   90.00
#
_symmetry.space_group_name_H-M   'P 1'
#
loop_
_entity.id
_entity.type
_entity.pdbx_description
1 polymer ?
#
loop_
_entity_poly.entity_id
_entity_poly.type
_entity_poly.pdbx_seq_one_letter_code
_entity_poly.pdbx_strand_id
1 'polypeptide(L)'
;MNLTSFWLVLMSLELCEYLSDITSSNAEVTWSPVKPGLPYLDIIRLLRDKSPLPIAAYQVSGEYSMIKAGGVLKMIDEERVMMESLMCLRRAGADIILTYFALQAATCLCGEKR
;
A
#
# COMPACT_ATOMS: atom_id res chain seq x y z
N MET A 1 -15.06 -2.59 -23.91
CA MET A 1 -14.59 -2.75 -22.52
C MET A 1 -13.50 -1.74 -22.30
N ASN A 2 -13.75 -0.77 -21.45
CA ASN A 2 -12.83 0.33 -21.19
C ASN A 2 -11.77 -0.22 -20.21
N LEU A 3 -10.50 0.15 -20.35
CA LEU A 3 -9.41 -0.35 -19.50
C LEU A 3 -9.71 -0.22 -17.99
N THR A 4 -10.53 0.77 -17.61
CA THR A 4 -11.01 0.99 -16.24
C THR A 4 -11.94 -0.11 -15.72
N SER A 5 -12.80 -0.68 -16.56
CA SER A 5 -13.71 -1.76 -16.17
C SER A 5 -12.98 -3.09 -16.01
N PHE A 6 -11.88 -3.30 -16.75
CA PHE A 6 -11.07 -4.53 -16.63
C PHE A 6 -10.34 -4.59 -15.28
N TRP A 7 -9.82 -3.46 -14.82
CA TRP A 7 -9.12 -3.35 -13.53
C TRP A 7 -10.04 -3.53 -12.31
N LEU A 8 -11.27 -3.04 -12.35
CA LEU A 8 -12.24 -3.25 -11.26
C LEU A 8 -12.64 -4.71 -11.09
N VAL A 9 -12.80 -5.44 -12.20
CA VAL A 9 -13.07 -6.88 -12.19
C VAL A 9 -11.86 -7.66 -11.67
N LEU A 10 -10.64 -7.28 -12.08
CA LEU A 10 -9.41 -7.86 -11.57
C LEU A 10 -9.24 -7.64 -10.06
N MET A 11 -9.55 -6.44 -9.54
CA MET A 11 -9.49 -6.14 -8.11
C MET A 11 -10.41 -7.02 -7.26
N SER A 12 -11.60 -7.33 -7.78
CA SER A 12 -12.55 -8.20 -7.06
C SER A 12 -12.06 -9.65 -7.04
N LEU A 13 -11.37 -10.09 -8.08
CA LEU A 13 -10.73 -11.40 -8.16
C LEU A 13 -9.51 -11.49 -7.23
N GLU A 14 -8.70 -10.44 -7.14
CA GLU A 14 -7.52 -10.40 -6.26
C GLU A 14 -7.88 -10.41 -4.77
N LEU A 15 -9.01 -9.80 -4.38
CA LEU A 15 -9.55 -9.94 -3.03
C LEU A 15 -10.00 -11.37 -2.71
N CYS A 16 -10.58 -12.09 -3.68
CA CYS A 16 -10.91 -13.51 -3.53
C CYS A 16 -9.65 -14.38 -3.42
N GLU A 17 -8.62 -14.10 -4.23
CA GLU A 17 -7.32 -14.78 -4.12
C GLU A 17 -6.66 -14.50 -2.76
N TYR A 18 -6.70 -13.26 -2.29
CA TYR A 18 -6.17 -12.89 -0.97
C TYR A 18 -6.87 -13.67 0.16
N LEU A 19 -8.19 -13.84 0.09
CA LEU A 19 -8.94 -14.64 1.07
C LEU A 19 -8.57 -16.12 1.01
N SER A 20 -8.32 -16.67 -0.19
CA SER A 20 -7.84 -18.06 -0.32
C SER A 20 -6.42 -18.25 0.23
N ASP A 21 -5.56 -17.24 0.10
CA ASP A 21 -4.22 -17.24 0.68
C ASP A 21 -4.26 -17.25 2.22
N ILE A 22 -5.15 -16.48 2.85
CA ILE A 22 -5.31 -16.48 4.33
C ILE A 22 -5.72 -17.87 4.84
N THR A 23 -6.51 -18.62 4.08
CA THR A 23 -6.94 -19.97 4.47
C THR A 23 -5.88 -21.05 4.27
N SER A 24 -4.80 -20.75 3.55
CA SER A 24 -3.73 -21.71 3.26
C SER A 24 -2.78 -21.79 4.47
N SER A 25 -2.86 -22.89 5.24
CA SER A 25 -2.15 -23.09 6.51
C SER A 25 -0.61 -23.07 6.43
N ASN A 26 -0.03 -22.96 5.24
CA ASN A 26 1.42 -22.98 5.00
C ASN A 26 1.99 -21.62 4.57
N ALA A 27 1.19 -20.55 4.56
CA ALA A 27 1.67 -19.24 4.14
C ALA A 27 2.45 -18.54 5.27
N GLU A 28 3.70 -18.17 5.00
CA GLU A 28 4.53 -17.34 5.90
C GLU A 28 4.27 -15.84 5.72
N VAL A 29 3.77 -15.44 4.56
CA VAL A 29 3.41 -14.08 4.16
C VAL A 29 2.22 -14.17 3.20
N THR A 30 1.34 -13.16 3.17
CA THR A 30 0.30 -13.13 2.13
C THR A 30 0.93 -12.85 0.77
N TRP A 31 0.77 -13.77 -0.19
CA TRP A 31 1.40 -13.68 -1.51
C TRP A 31 0.85 -12.53 -2.35
N SER A 32 -0.45 -12.26 -2.24
CA SER A 32 -1.07 -11.10 -2.85
C SER A 32 -1.03 -9.91 -1.88
N PRO A 33 -0.41 -8.76 -2.22
CA PRO A 33 -0.48 -7.56 -1.38
C PRO A 33 -1.83 -6.85 -1.54
N VAL A 34 -2.32 -6.22 -0.47
CA VAL A 34 -3.51 -5.36 -0.55
C VAL A 34 -3.18 -4.15 -1.42
N LYS A 35 -3.95 -3.98 -2.50
CA LYS A 35 -3.79 -2.88 -3.44
C LYS A 35 -5.16 -2.45 -3.97
N PRO A 36 -5.38 -1.15 -4.24
CA PRO A 36 -4.62 0.04 -3.82
C PRO A 36 -4.36 0.15 -2.31
N GLY A 37 -3.38 0.95 -1.89
CA GLY A 37 -2.92 1.03 -0.51
C GLY A 37 -3.75 2.01 0.33
N LEU A 38 -3.56 3.31 0.09
CA LEU A 38 -4.22 4.38 0.86
C LEU A 38 -5.76 4.35 0.82
N PRO A 39 -6.43 4.01 -0.28
CA PRO A 39 -7.90 3.95 -0.31
C PRO A 39 -8.49 2.79 0.50
N TYR A 40 -7.69 1.77 0.84
CA TYR A 40 -8.15 0.51 1.45
C TYR A 40 -7.52 0.25 2.83
N LEU A 41 -7.20 1.31 3.58
CA LEU A 41 -6.64 1.20 4.94
C LEU A 41 -7.59 0.47 5.91
N ASP A 42 -8.89 0.62 5.73
CA ASP A 42 -9.94 -0.09 6.46
C ASP A 42 -9.91 -1.60 6.20
N ILE A 43 -9.68 -2.01 4.95
CA ILE A 43 -9.52 -3.43 4.59
C ILE A 43 -8.23 -3.99 5.19
N ILE A 44 -7.11 -3.27 5.12
CA ILE A 44 -5.84 -3.68 5.76
C ILE A 44 -6.07 -3.90 7.26
N ARG A 45 -6.81 -3.00 7.91
CA ARG A 45 -7.15 -3.13 9.33
C ARG A 45 -8.00 -4.37 9.60
N LEU A 46 -9.07 -4.56 8.81
CA LEU A 46 -9.95 -5.72 8.94
C LEU A 46 -9.19 -7.04 8.80
N LEU A 47 -8.22 -7.08 7.88
CA LEU A 47 -7.38 -8.25 7.65
C LEU A 47 -6.41 -8.48 8.81
N ARG A 48 -5.80 -7.41 9.35
CA ARG A 48 -4.91 -7.47 10.52
C ARG A 48 -5.62 -8.02 11.76
N ASP A 49 -6.90 -7.72 11.92
CA ASP A 49 -7.74 -8.20 13.01
C ASP A 49 -8.16 -9.68 12.84
N LYS A 50 -8.22 -10.18 11.59
CA LYS A 50 -8.68 -11.54 11.27
C LYS A 50 -7.56 -12.55 11.08
N SER A 51 -6.34 -12.11 10.75
CA SER A 51 -5.22 -12.97 10.44
C SER A 51 -3.98 -12.62 11.27
N PRO A 52 -3.28 -13.62 11.84
CA PRO A 52 -1.99 -13.40 12.47
C PRO A 52 -0.86 -13.19 11.44
N LEU A 53 -1.07 -13.56 10.17
CA LEU A 53 -0.04 -13.54 9.14
C LEU A 53 0.45 -12.12 8.81
N PRO A 54 1.72 -11.95 8.38
CA PRO A 54 2.22 -10.67 7.92
C PRO A 54 1.46 -10.15 6.69
N ILE A 55 1.01 -8.90 6.75
CA ILE A 55 0.22 -8.28 5.68
C ILE A 55 1.10 -7.38 4.83
N ALA A 56 1.15 -7.65 3.52
CA ALA A 56 1.76 -6.77 2.55
C ALA A 56 0.72 -5.78 1.98
N ALA A 57 1.09 -4.51 1.85
CA ALA A 57 0.30 -3.48 1.18
C ALA A 57 1.12 -2.82 0.07
N TYR A 58 0.48 -2.51 -1.05
CA TYR A 58 1.14 -1.91 -2.21
C TYR A 58 0.59 -0.51 -2.49
N GLN A 59 1.46 0.49 -2.34
CA GLN A 59 1.17 1.87 -2.72
C GLN A 59 1.30 2.01 -4.23
N VAL A 60 0.16 2.03 -4.93
CA VAL A 60 0.11 1.97 -6.39
C VAL A 60 0.68 3.23 -7.05
N SER A 61 1.02 3.11 -8.33
CA SER A 61 1.59 4.18 -9.15
C SER A 61 0.73 5.45 -9.18
N GLY A 62 -0.59 5.31 -9.11
CA GLY A 62 -1.52 6.45 -9.02
C GLY A 62 -1.35 7.27 -7.73
N GLU A 63 -1.19 6.60 -6.59
CA GLU A 63 -0.95 7.25 -5.29
C GLU A 63 0.40 7.96 -5.28
N TYR A 64 1.44 7.29 -5.80
CA TYR A 64 2.77 7.88 -5.97
C TYR A 64 2.73 9.15 -6.84
N SER A 65 2.10 9.05 -8.02
CA SER A 65 2.04 10.15 -8.98
C SER A 65 1.26 11.34 -8.43
N MET A 66 0.22 11.09 -7.63
CA MET A 66 -0.57 12.13 -6.98
C MET A 66 0.27 12.93 -5.96
N ILE A 67 1.04 12.26 -5.10
CA ILE A 67 1.92 12.92 -4.13
C ILE A 67 3.04 13.69 -4.85
N LYS A 68 3.66 13.06 -5.87
CA LYS A 68 4.70 13.72 -6.68
C LYS A 68 4.20 14.97 -7.39
N ALA A 69 3.02 14.91 -8.02
CA ALA A 69 2.44 16.04 -8.72
C ALA A 69 2.13 17.19 -7.74
N GLY A 70 1.57 16.87 -6.56
CA GLY A 70 1.32 17.86 -5.51
C GLY A 70 2.59 18.55 -5.00
N GLY A 71 3.68 17.79 -4.86
CA GLY A 71 5.01 18.31 -4.50
C GLY A 71 5.59 19.25 -5.56
N VAL A 72 5.54 18.86 -6.84
CA VAL A 72 6.00 19.69 -7.96
C VAL A 72 5.23 21.01 -8.05
N LEU A 73 3.91 20.97 -7.83
CA LEU A 73 3.04 22.15 -7.82
C LEU A 73 3.15 22.97 -6.52
N LYS A 74 3.96 22.52 -5.55
CA LYS A 74 4.10 23.13 -4.21
C LYS A 74 2.76 23.30 -3.48
N MET A 75 1.78 22.46 -3.80
CA MET A 75 0.48 22.43 -3.12
C MET A 75 0.57 21.71 -1.77
N ILE A 76 1.52 20.79 -1.65
CA ILE A 76 1.82 20.01 -0.45
C ILE A 76 3.32 19.96 -0.22
N ASP A 77 3.71 19.68 1.03
CA ASP A 77 5.06 19.26 1.36
C ASP A 77 5.21 17.78 0.98
N GLU A 78 5.91 17.52 -0.13
CA GLU A 78 6.04 16.18 -0.71
C GLU A 78 6.60 15.17 0.29
N GLU A 79 7.70 15.53 0.97
CA GLU A 79 8.41 14.63 1.87
C GLU A 79 7.54 14.28 3.09
N ARG A 80 6.87 15.29 3.67
CA ARG A 80 6.00 15.08 4.84
C ARG A 80 4.78 14.24 4.48
N VAL A 81 4.12 14.52 3.36
CA VAL A 81 2.94 13.76 2.92
C VAL A 81 3.32 12.35 2.49
N MET A 82 4.46 12.17 1.82
CA MET A 82 5.02 10.85 1.54
C MET A 82 5.18 10.05 2.83
N MET A 83 5.90 10.58 3.83
CA MET A 83 6.12 9.87 5.09
C MET A 83 4.81 9.61 5.84
N GLU A 84 3.88 10.56 5.86
CA GLU A 84 2.55 10.37 6.46
C GLU A 84 1.75 9.25 5.78
N SER A 85 1.85 9.14 4.44
CA SER A 85 1.18 8.07 3.69
C SER A 85 1.69 6.68 4.08
N LEU A 86 3.01 6.54 4.24
CA LEU A 86 3.64 5.28 4.67
C LEU A 86 3.32 4.96 6.13
N MET A 87 3.29 5.98 7.00
CA MET A 87 2.86 5.81 8.39
C MET A 87 1.39 5.40 8.49
N CYS A 88 0.51 5.92 7.63
CA CYS A 88 -0.89 5.50 7.57
C CYS A 88 -1.03 4.00 7.24
N LEU A 89 -0.28 3.51 6.27
CA LEU A 89 -0.24 2.08 5.91
C LEU A 89 0.27 1.22 7.06
N ARG A 90 1.39 1.64 7.69
CA ARG A 90 1.95 0.96 8.86
C ARG A 90 0.95 0.93 10.03
N ARG A 91 0.26 2.03 10.27
CA ARG A 91 -0.78 2.17 11.32
C ARG A 91 -1.98 1.27 11.06
N ALA A 92 -2.40 1.12 9.80
CA ALA A 92 -3.51 0.25 9.45
C ALA A 92 -3.22 -1.23 9.76
N GLY A 93 -1.94 -1.61 9.81
CA GLY A 93 -1.50 -2.97 10.13
C GLY A 93 -0.68 -3.63 9.03
N ALA A 94 -0.20 -2.87 8.05
CA ALA A 94 0.71 -3.39 7.05
C ALA A 94 2.09 -3.67 7.67
N ASP A 95 2.53 -4.92 7.55
CA ASP A 95 3.85 -5.37 7.99
C ASP A 95 4.91 -5.03 6.94
N ILE A 96 4.54 -5.18 5.66
CA ILE A 96 5.39 -4.93 4.50
C ILE A 96 4.70 -3.87 3.63
N ILE A 97 5.44 -2.82 3.25
CA ILE A 97 4.93 -1.78 2.36
C ILE A 97 5.77 -1.76 1.09
N LEU A 98 5.12 -2.05 -0.04
CA LEU A 98 5.71 -1.94 -1.36
C LEU A 98 5.36 -0.57 -1.93
N THR A 99 6.38 0.25 -2.19
CA THR A 99 6.20 1.62 -2.66
C THR A 99 7.35 2.06 -3.55
N TYR A 100 7.05 2.94 -4.51
CA TYR A 100 8.05 3.67 -5.30
C TYR A 100 8.85 4.68 -4.46
N PHE A 101 8.31 5.09 -3.32
CA PHE A 101 8.97 6.01 -2.38
C PHE A 101 10.04 5.33 -1.50
N ALA A 102 10.29 4.03 -1.65
CA ALA A 102 11.12 3.26 -0.72
C ALA A 102 12.50 3.88 -0.48
N LEU A 103 13.19 4.29 -1.55
CA LEU A 103 14.52 4.91 -1.44
C LEU A 103 14.44 6.29 -0.75
N GLN A 104 13.46 7.12 -1.11
CA GLN A 104 13.27 8.45 -0.54
C GLN A 104 12.93 8.36 0.95
N ALA A 105 12.02 7.47 1.33
CA ALA A 105 11.67 7.21 2.72
C ALA A 105 12.86 6.69 3.53
N ALA A 106 13.69 5.80 2.96
CA ALA A 106 14.90 5.31 3.63
C ALA A 106 15.89 6.45 3.92
N THR A 107 16.10 7.36 2.96
CA THR A 107 16.92 8.56 3.15
C THR A 107 16.40 9.45 4.28
N CYS A 108 15.09 9.69 4.34
CA CYS A 108 14.46 10.46 5.43
C CYS A 108 14.66 9.80 6.80
N LEU A 109 14.51 8.47 6.88
CA LEU A 109 14.63 7.71 8.13
C LEU A 109 16.08 7.61 8.65
N CYS A 110 17.05 7.52 7.74
CA CYS A 110 18.47 7.51 8.11
C CYS A 110 19.02 8.90 8.50
N GLY A 111 18.21 9.96 8.35
CA GLY A 111 18.65 11.33 8.64
C GLY A 111 19.63 11.90 7.60
N GLU A 112 19.80 11.25 6.45
CA GLU A 112 20.58 11.78 5.34
C GLU A 112 19.76 12.86 4.64
N LYS A 113 19.97 14.13 4.99
CA LYS A 113 19.45 15.23 4.18
C LYS A 113 20.33 15.39 2.95
N ARG A 114 19.74 15.26 1.76
CA ARG A 114 20.37 15.70 0.51
C ARG A 114 20.45 17.22 0.43
#